data_AF-A0A926H4L9-F1
#
_entry.id   AF-A0A926H4L9-F1
#
_cell.length_a   1.000
_cell.length_b   1.000
_cell.length_c   1.000
_cell.angle_alpha   90.00
_cell.angle_beta   90.00
_cell.angle_gamma   90.00
#
_symmetry.space_group_name_H-M   'P 1'
#
loop_
_entity.id
_entity.type
_entity.pdbx_description
1 polymer ?
#
loop_
_entity_poly.entity_id
_entity_poly.type
_entity_poly.pdbx_seq_one_letter_code
_entity_poly.pdbx_strand_id
1 'polypeptide(L)' 'MLPLNDLLLFALAALGLVLSPGPNLIFLISRSITQGRRAGLLSLAGILTGFFVH' A
#
# COMPACT_ATOMS: atom_id res chain seq x y z
N MET A 1 5.66 26.66 -14.07
CA MET A 1 4.86 26.60 -12.83
C MET A 1 3.62 25.79 -13.13
N LEU A 2 3.45 24.63 -12.50
CA LEU A 2 2.26 23.79 -12.69
C LEU A 2 1.03 24.59 -12.21
N PRO A 3 -0.02 24.74 -13.02
CA PRO A 3 -1.22 25.44 -12.61
C PRO A 3 -1.87 24.70 -11.43
N LEU A 4 -2.46 25.44 -10.49
CA LEU A 4 -3.10 24.90 -9.28
C LEU A 4 -4.16 23.81 -9.59
N ASN A 5 -4.80 23.89 -10.75
CA ASN A 5 -5.75 22.90 -11.22
C ASN A 5 -5.12 21.51 -11.46
N ASP A 6 -3.92 21.46 -12.05
CA ASP A 6 -3.21 20.19 -12.29
C ASP A 6 -2.74 19.57 -10.98
N LEU A 7 -2.35 20.40 -10.01
CA LEU A 7 -2.00 19.95 -8.66
C LEU A 7 -3.21 19.36 -7.92
N LEU A 8 -4.39 19.97 -8.03
CA LEU A 8 -5.62 19.46 -7.44
C LEU A 8 -6.06 18.14 -8.08
N LEU A 9 -6.01 18.04 -9.41
CA LEU A 9 -6.33 16.80 -10.13
C LEU A 9 -5.35 15.68 -9.77
N PHE A 10 -4.05 15.99 -9.71
CA PHE A 10 -3.03 15.06 -9.25
C PHE A 10 -3.27 14.60 -7.81
N ALA A 11 -3.59 15.52 -6.89
CA ALA A 11 -3.86 15.20 -5.50
C ALA A 11 -5.10 14.30 -5.36
N LEU A 12 -6.19 14.58 -6.08
CA LEU A 12 -7.39 13.74 -6.08
C LEU A 12 -7.11 12.35 -6.64
N ALA A 13 -6.37 12.24 -7.75
CA ALA A 13 -5.98 10.97 -8.32
C ALA A 13 -5.07 10.17 -7.37
N ALA A 14 -4.08 10.83 -6.74
CA ALA A 14 -3.19 10.22 -5.76
C ALA A 14 -3.95 9.77 -4.51
N LEU A 15 -4.94 10.54 -4.04
CA LEU A 15 -5.83 10.13 -2.95
C LEU A 15 -6.65 8.90 -3.32
N GLY A 16 -7.20 8.84 -4.54
CA GLY A 16 -7.90 7.65 -5.03
C GLY A 16 -7.02 6.40 -5.08
N LEU A 17 -5.75 6.58 -5.46
CA LEU A 17 -4.75 5.51 -5.51
C LEU A 17 -4.34 5.03 -4.10
N VAL A 18 -4.13 5.96 -3.16
CA VAL A 18 -3.78 5.66 -1.77
C VAL A 18 -4.93 4.99 -1.02
N LEU A 19 -6.16 5.43 -1.27
CA LEU A 19 -7.37 4.86 -0.68
C LEU A 19 -7.76 3.52 -1.26
N SER A 20 -7.15 3.10 -2.37
CA SER A 20 -7.28 1.77 -2.94
C SER A 20 -6.10 0.91 -2.46
N PRO A 21 -6.08 0.46 -1.19
CA PRO A 21 -5.00 -0.40 -0.72
C PRO A 21 -4.99 -1.64 -1.60
N GLY A 22 -3.87 -1.90 -2.29
CA GLY A 22 -3.75 -3.07 -3.14
C GLY A 22 -3.96 -4.38 -2.35
N PRO A 23 -4.21 -5.51 -3.03
CA PRO A 23 -4.45 -6.80 -2.38
C PRO A 23 -3.34 -7.19 -1.40
N ASN A 24 -2.11 -6.79 -1.72
CA ASN A 24 -0.92 -6.97 -0.90
C ASN A 24 -0.98 -6.23 0.46
N LEU A 25 -1.46 -4.98 0.44
CA LEU A 25 -1.56 -4.14 1.63
C LEU A 25 -2.74 -4.59 2.50
N ILE A 26 -3.87 -4.93 1.90
CA ILE A 26 -5.04 -5.49 2.59
C ILE A 26 -4.68 -6.78 3.32
N PHE A 27 -3.94 -7.68 2.67
CA PHE A 27 -3.48 -8.92 3.28
C PHE A 27 -2.59 -8.67 4.50
N LEU A 28 -1.65 -7.74 4.38
CA LEU A 28 -0.74 -7.40 5.48
C LEU A 28 -1.46 -6.73 6.65
N ILE A 29 -2.38 -5.80 6.37
CA ILE A 29 -3.21 -5.13 7.38
C ILE A 29 -4.08 -6.15 8.12
N SER A 30 -4.79 -7.01 7.38
CA SER A 30 -5.65 -8.05 7.97
C SER A 30 -4.85 -8.96 8.90
N ARG A 31 -3.68 -9.44 8.46
CA ARG A 31 -2.83 -10.33 9.26
C ARG A 31 -2.16 -9.62 10.43
N SER A 32 -1.77 -8.36 10.29
CA SER A 32 -1.18 -7.57 11.37
C SER A 32 -2.20 -7.24 12.48
N ILE A 33 -3.46 -7.02 12.10
CA ILE A 33 -4.57 -6.77 13.04
C ILE A 33 -4.99 -8.05 13.76
N THR A 34 -5.19 -9.15 13.03
CA THR A 34 -5.70 -10.41 13.63
C THR A 34 -4.63 -11.23 14.36
N GLN A 35 -3.38 -11.21 13.91
CA GLN A 35 -2.31 -12.09 14.41
C GLN A 35 -1.14 -11.31 15.07
N GLY A 36 -1.29 -9.99 15.19
CA GLY A 36 -0.31 -9.10 15.82
C GLY A 36 0.89 -8.71 14.92
N ARG A 37 1.71 -7.80 15.44
CA ARG A 37 2.82 -7.16 14.70
C ARG A 37 3.83 -8.16 14.12
N ARG A 38 4.08 -9.29 14.80
CA ARG A 38 5.01 -10.33 14.33
C ARG A 38 4.53 -11.02 13.05
N ALA A 39 3.23 -11.31 12.96
CA ALA A 39 2.64 -11.91 11.77
C ALA A 39 2.61 -10.94 10.59
N GLY A 40 2.40 -9.64 10.86
CA GLY A 40 2.55 -8.58 9.87
C GLY A 40 3.95 -8.49 9.28
N LEU A 41 5.00 -8.53 10.13
CA LEU A 41 6.41 -8.50 9.68
C LEU A 41 6.79 -9.72 8.83
N LEU A 42 6.32 -10.91 9.20
CA LEU A 42 6.55 -12.13 8.41
C LEU A 42 5.87 -12.08 7.04
N SER A 43 4.64 -11.55 6.95
CA SER A 43 4.00 -11.31 5.66
C SER A 43 4.77 -10.28 4.83
N LEU A 44 5.26 -9.21 5.45
CA LEU A 44 6.07 -8.19 4.77
C LEU A 44 7.34 -8.79 4.17
N ALA A 45 8.04 -9.63 4.94
CA ALA A 45 9.22 -10.34 4.46
C ALA A 45 8.90 -11.25 3.26
N GLY A 46 7.82 -12.03 3.32
CA GLY A 46 7.39 -12.90 2.22
C GLY A 46 7.05 -12.14 0.94
N ILE A 47 6.36 -11.01 1.07
CA ILE A 47 6.01 -10.10 -0.02
C ILE A 47 7.27 -9.53 -0.66
N LEU A 48 8.20 -9.03 0.15
CA LEU A 48 9.47 -8.46 -0.34
C LEU A 48 10.29 -9.52 -1.06
N THR A 49 10.40 -10.74 -0.52
CA THR A 49 11.08 -11.83 -1.22
C THR A 49 10.39 -12.21 -2.53
N GLY A 50 9.05 -12.16 -2.59
CA GLY A 50 8.31 -12.38 -3.83
C GLY A 50 8.62 -11.32 -4.90
N PHE A 51 8.70 -10.04 -4.51
CA PHE A 51 9.10 -8.96 -5.41
C PHE A 51 10.57 -9.04 -5.88
N PHE A 52 11.44 -9.72 -5.14
CA PHE A 52 12.84 -9.91 -5.56
C PHE A 52 13.02 -11.04 -6.56
N VAL A 53 12.10 -12.00 -6.59
CA VAL A 53 12.20 -13.22 -7.41
C VAL A 53 11.34 -13.13 -8.68
N HIS A 54 10.39 -12.20 -8.73
CA HIS A 54 9.51 -11.95 -9.86
C HIS A 54 9.85 -10.61 -10.53
#